data_AF-A0A1I0G4Q9-F1
#
_entry.id   AF-A0A1I0G4Q9-F1
#
_cell.length_a   1.000
_cell.length_b   1.000
_cell.length_c   1.000
_cell.angle_alpha   90.00
_cell.angle_beta   90.00
_cell.angle_gamma   90.00
#
_symmetry.space_group_name_H-M   'P 1'
#
loop_
_entity.id
_entity.type
_entity.pdbx_description
1 polymer ?
#
loop_
_entity_poly.entity_id
_entity_poly.type
_entity_poly.pdbx_seq_one_letter_code
_entity_poly.pdbx_strand_id
1 'polypeptide(L)'
;MKMREFFKNRIWHSSTGVSLAELLTAILIMSLVMTGAAAGLTTAIRVYRQMTLKADAETLLGTTITVLSSELRTSSKSNLSEEGGAQTMEIYCEDQKMYLTFSNDPVKGIQVTADTVTAEERGLDDPAAEFPLVSARTKTDGLYNEVTWDDCENGQFLFTVTVRAVGAPADSQLASQAVVVQSMVTQTAFD
;
A
#
# COMPACT_ATOMS: atom_id res chain seq x y z
N MET A 1 61.70 52.49 31.32
CA MET A 1 62.13 51.39 30.42
C MET A 1 61.89 50.02 31.08
N LYS A 2 60.63 49.68 31.43
CA LYS A 2 60.24 48.37 32.00
C LYS A 2 58.92 47.82 31.43
N MET A 3 58.21 48.62 30.61
CA MET A 3 56.89 48.26 30.08
C MET A 3 56.94 47.57 28.71
N ARG A 4 58.09 47.64 28.00
CA ARG A 4 58.31 46.97 26.71
C ARG A 4 58.66 45.48 26.84
N GLU A 5 59.27 45.08 27.95
CA GLU A 5 59.62 43.68 28.24
C GLU A 5 58.40 42.85 28.66
N PHE A 6 57.38 43.49 29.23
CA PHE A 6 56.17 42.78 29.69
C PHE A 6 55.26 42.32 28.52
N PHE A 7 55.29 43.03 27.39
CA PHE A 7 54.55 42.64 26.19
C PHE A 7 55.26 41.58 25.35
N LYS A 8 56.58 41.43 25.48
CA LYS A 8 57.37 40.47 24.70
C LYS A 8 57.19 39.03 25.17
N ASN A 9 56.90 38.83 26.47
CA ASN A 9 56.68 37.50 27.05
C ASN A 9 55.23 37.01 27.07
N ARG A 10 54.25 37.83 26.67
CA ARG A 10 52.82 37.46 26.75
C ARG A 10 52.19 37.01 25.42
N ILE A 11 52.92 37.08 24.31
CA ILE A 11 52.40 36.73 22.98
C ILE A 11 52.75 35.28 22.57
N TRP A 12 53.59 34.58 23.34
CA TRP A 12 54.07 33.22 23.00
C TRP A 12 53.55 32.12 23.94
N HIS A 13 52.43 32.35 24.61
CA HIS A 13 51.70 31.32 25.37
C HIS A 13 50.20 31.36 25.05
N SER A 14 49.84 31.61 23.79
CA SER A 14 48.57 31.08 23.29
C SER A 14 48.80 29.61 22.96
N SER A 15 48.64 28.73 23.96
CA SER A 15 48.48 27.27 23.78
C SER A 15 47.12 26.97 23.14
N THR A 16 46.83 27.69 22.05
CA THR A 16 45.55 27.78 21.35
C THR A 16 45.81 27.61 19.86
N GLY A 17 46.73 26.70 19.51
CA GLY A 17 47.00 26.26 18.15
C GLY A 17 46.99 24.74 18.12
N VAL A 18 46.15 24.16 17.27
CA VAL A 18 46.05 22.71 17.09
C VAL A 18 47.37 22.21 16.49
N SER A 19 47.96 21.19 17.11
CA SER A 19 49.17 20.54 16.57
C SER A 19 48.86 19.90 15.20
N LEU A 20 49.82 19.93 14.28
CA LEU A 20 49.66 19.30 12.96
C LEU A 20 49.35 17.79 13.08
N ALA A 21 49.89 17.14 14.11
CA ALA A 21 49.58 15.75 14.43
C ALA A 21 48.13 15.59 14.92
N GLU A 22 47.63 16.50 15.76
CA GLU A 22 46.25 16.50 16.24
C GLU A 22 45.26 16.70 15.09
N LEU A 23 45.57 17.61 14.16
CA LEU A 23 44.75 17.86 12.97
C LEU A 23 44.71 16.65 12.03
N LEU A 24 45.85 15.97 11.82
CA LEU A 24 45.90 14.73 11.05
C LEU A 24 45.09 13.61 11.71
N THR A 25 45.22 13.44 13.04
CA THR A 25 44.41 12.44 13.77
C THR A 25 42.93 12.78 13.75
N ALA A 26 42.56 14.06 13.85
CA ALA A 26 41.17 14.50 13.79
C ALA A 26 40.54 14.21 12.40
N ILE A 27 41.26 14.49 11.31
CA ILE A 27 40.82 14.18 9.95
C ILE A 27 40.70 12.65 9.76
N LEU A 28 41.64 11.88 10.31
CA LEU A 28 41.61 10.42 10.24
C LEU A 28 40.38 9.86 10.97
N ILE A 29 40.09 10.34 12.19
CA ILE A 29 38.91 9.95 12.96
C ILE A 29 37.62 10.36 12.23
N MET A 30 37.54 11.60 11.73
CA MET A 30 36.36 12.06 10.99
C MET A 30 36.10 11.26 9.71
N SER A 31 37.14 10.90 8.95
CA SER A 31 36.98 10.08 7.74
C SER A 31 36.49 8.67 8.07
N LEU A 32 36.98 8.07 9.15
CA LEU A 32 36.48 6.79 9.64
C LEU A 32 35.02 6.87 10.10
N VAL A 33 34.63 7.93 10.80
CA VAL A 33 33.23 8.13 11.22
C VAL A 33 32.31 8.35 10.02
N MET A 34 32.72 9.15 9.04
CA MET A 34 31.92 9.41 7.83
C MET A 34 31.68 8.13 7.02
N THR A 35 32.68 7.26 6.88
CA THR A 35 32.51 5.99 6.16
C THR A 35 31.53 5.05 6.87
N GLY A 36 31.61 4.94 8.20
CA GLY A 36 30.63 4.20 8.99
C GLY A 36 29.21 4.77 8.87
N ALA A 37 29.08 6.10 8.92
CA ALA A 37 27.80 6.79 8.78
C ALA A 37 27.18 6.61 7.38
N ALA A 38 27.99 6.64 6.31
CA ALA A 38 27.51 6.42 4.94
C ALA A 38 26.95 5.01 4.73
N ALA A 39 27.63 3.99 5.27
CA ALA A 39 27.14 2.61 5.25
C ALA A 39 25.86 2.44 6.08
N GLY A 40 25.78 3.10 7.25
CA GLY A 40 24.59 3.11 8.09
C GLY A 40 23.39 3.76 7.41
N LEU A 41 23.57 4.93 6.79
CA LEU A 41 22.51 5.69 6.13
C LEU A 41 21.91 4.92 4.94
N THR A 42 22.75 4.33 4.10
CA THR A 42 22.25 3.54 2.95
C THR A 42 21.45 2.32 3.38
N THR A 43 21.86 1.67 4.46
CA THR A 43 21.12 0.54 5.05
C THR A 43 19.80 1.01 5.65
N ALA A 44 19.79 2.11 6.41
CA ALA A 44 18.59 2.68 6.99
C ALA A 44 17.56 3.08 5.93
N ILE A 45 18.00 3.70 4.82
CA ILE A 45 17.11 4.05 3.70
C ILE A 45 16.47 2.80 3.08
N ARG A 46 17.25 1.72 2.89
CA ARG A 46 16.72 0.47 2.32
C ARG A 46 15.69 -0.18 3.24
N VAL A 47 16.00 -0.28 4.53
CA VAL A 47 15.10 -0.85 5.53
C VAL A 47 13.83 -0.02 5.64
N TYR A 48 13.96 1.31 5.69
CA TYR A 48 12.81 2.21 5.72
C TYR A 48 11.90 1.99 4.51
N ARG A 49 12.46 1.96 3.29
CA ARG A 49 11.68 1.73 2.07
C ARG A 49 10.97 0.38 2.07
N GLN A 50 11.62 -0.69 2.55
CA GLN A 50 11.00 -2.01 2.66
C GLN A 50 9.88 -2.03 3.70
N MET A 51 10.07 -1.36 4.84
CA MET A 51 9.05 -1.24 5.87
C MET A 51 7.83 -0.46 5.37
N THR A 52 8.05 0.67 4.70
CA THR A 52 6.98 1.48 4.12
C THR A 52 6.19 0.68 3.08
N LEU A 53 6.88 0.03 2.13
CA LEU A 53 6.21 -0.76 1.10
C LEU A 53 5.37 -1.90 1.69
N LYS A 54 5.85 -2.55 2.75
CA LYS A 54 5.09 -3.58 3.46
C LYS A 54 3.88 -3.00 4.19
N ALA A 55 4.05 -1.90 4.92
CA ALA A 55 2.95 -1.25 5.65
C ALA A 55 1.85 -0.76 4.69
N ASP A 56 2.25 -0.24 3.54
CA ASP A 56 1.34 0.18 2.48
C ASP A 56 0.57 -1.00 1.89
N ALA A 57 1.25 -2.13 1.62
CA ALA A 57 0.60 -3.35 1.16
C ALA A 57 -0.42 -3.90 2.18
N GLU A 58 -0.07 -3.91 3.46
CA GLU A 58 -0.98 -4.33 4.54
C GLU A 58 -2.18 -3.38 4.68
N THR A 59 -1.96 -2.07 4.53
CA THR A 59 -3.04 -1.06 4.57
C THR A 59 -4.00 -1.24 3.39
N LEU A 60 -3.45 -1.45 2.18
CA LEU A 60 -4.24 -1.72 0.98
C LEU A 60 -5.04 -3.01 1.13
N LEU A 61 -4.42 -4.08 1.64
CA LEU A 61 -5.07 -5.36 1.90
C LEU A 61 -6.20 -5.21 2.91
N GLY A 62 -5.94 -4.61 4.07
CA GLY A 62 -6.95 -4.44 5.13
C GLY A 62 -8.12 -3.57 4.70
N THR A 63 -7.85 -2.50 3.96
CA THR A 63 -8.91 -1.63 3.41
C THR A 63 -9.75 -2.38 2.38
N THR A 64 -9.10 -3.13 1.47
CA THR A 64 -9.77 -3.94 0.45
C THR A 64 -10.69 -4.96 1.10
N ILE A 65 -10.18 -5.73 2.06
CA ILE A 65 -10.97 -6.74 2.79
C ILE A 65 -12.15 -6.08 3.49
N THR A 66 -11.95 -4.94 4.14
CA THR A 66 -13.02 -4.25 4.87
C THR A 66 -14.13 -3.80 3.92
N VAL A 67 -13.78 -3.16 2.80
CA VAL A 67 -14.75 -2.69 1.80
C VAL A 67 -15.46 -3.89 1.17
N LEU A 68 -14.71 -4.89 0.69
CA LEU A 68 -15.28 -6.07 0.04
C LEU A 68 -16.18 -6.86 0.98
N SER A 69 -15.76 -7.07 2.23
CA SER A 69 -16.58 -7.73 3.25
C SER A 69 -17.85 -6.95 3.56
N SER A 70 -17.77 -5.61 3.56
CA SER A 70 -18.95 -4.76 3.78
C SER A 70 -19.95 -4.93 2.65
N GLU A 71 -19.51 -4.86 1.38
CA GLU A 71 -20.39 -5.00 0.21
C GLU A 71 -21.00 -6.41 0.12
N LEU A 72 -20.19 -7.46 0.35
CA LEU A 72 -20.67 -8.84 0.33
C LEU A 72 -21.67 -9.13 1.45
N ARG A 73 -21.48 -8.53 2.63
CA ARG A 73 -22.39 -8.70 3.77
C ARG A 73 -23.78 -8.13 3.50
N THR A 74 -23.87 -7.06 2.71
CA THR A 74 -25.13 -6.42 2.29
C THR A 74 -25.73 -7.03 1.02
N SER A 75 -25.06 -8.02 0.41
CA SER A 75 -25.55 -8.64 -0.82
C SER A 75 -26.67 -9.65 -0.56
N SER A 76 -27.71 -9.57 -1.40
CA SER A 76 -28.89 -10.45 -1.35
C SER A 76 -28.79 -11.58 -2.39
N LYS A 77 -28.19 -11.30 -3.54
CA LYS A 77 -27.89 -12.28 -4.59
C LYS A 77 -26.44 -12.17 -5.02
N SER A 78 -25.84 -13.28 -5.42
CA SER A 78 -24.49 -13.32 -5.96
C SER A 78 -24.39 -14.33 -7.10
N ASN A 79 -23.60 -14.01 -8.12
CA ASN A 79 -23.25 -14.90 -9.20
C ASN A 79 -21.74 -14.82 -9.44
N LEU A 80 -21.09 -15.97 -9.53
CA LEU A 80 -19.69 -16.08 -9.90
C LEU A 80 -19.64 -16.51 -11.35
N SER A 81 -19.12 -15.62 -12.21
CA SER A 81 -18.89 -15.93 -13.62
C SER A 81 -17.39 -16.04 -13.87
N GLU A 82 -16.98 -17.08 -14.59
CA GLU A 82 -15.61 -17.23 -15.08
C GLU A 82 -15.63 -17.13 -16.60
N GLU A 83 -15.22 -15.97 -17.12
CA GLU A 83 -15.13 -15.75 -18.57
C GLU A 83 -13.66 -15.62 -18.98
N GLY A 84 -13.18 -16.55 -19.81
CA GLY A 84 -11.82 -16.49 -20.37
C GLY A 84 -10.67 -16.60 -19.35
N GLY A 85 -10.94 -17.09 -18.14
CA GLY A 85 -9.96 -17.17 -17.05
C GLY A 85 -9.89 -15.92 -16.15
N ALA A 86 -10.73 -14.92 -16.41
CA ALA A 86 -10.99 -13.82 -15.49
C ALA A 86 -12.24 -14.13 -14.66
N GLN A 87 -12.09 -14.15 -13.33
CA GLN A 87 -13.22 -14.31 -12.42
C GLN A 87 -13.89 -12.95 -12.22
N THR A 88 -15.20 -12.90 -12.45
CA THR A 88 -16.04 -11.75 -12.11
C THR A 88 -17.10 -12.19 -11.11
N MET A 89 -17.24 -11.41 -10.03
CA MET A 89 -18.30 -11.63 -9.04
C MET A 89 -19.34 -10.54 -9.22
N GLU A 90 -20.58 -10.94 -9.46
CA GLU A 90 -21.73 -10.05 -9.55
C GLU A 90 -22.56 -10.18 -8.29
N ILE A 91 -22.84 -9.07 -7.62
CA ILE A 91 -23.71 -9.04 -6.44
C ILE A 91 -24.86 -8.07 -6.63
N TYR A 92 -26.01 -8.40 -6.05
CA TYR A 92 -27.14 -7.50 -5.93
C TYR A 92 -27.21 -6.90 -4.53
N CYS A 93 -27.06 -5.58 -4.44
CA CYS A 93 -27.21 -4.83 -3.20
C CYS A 93 -28.65 -4.31 -3.09
N GLU A 94 -29.42 -4.86 -2.15
CA GLU A 94 -30.84 -4.53 -1.97
C GLU A 94 -31.03 -3.10 -1.44
N ASP A 95 -30.17 -2.66 -0.52
CA ASP A 95 -30.19 -1.30 0.04
C ASP A 95 -29.98 -0.21 -1.03
N GLN A 96 -29.17 -0.51 -2.03
CA GLN A 96 -28.82 0.43 -3.10
C GLN A 96 -29.57 0.16 -4.41
N LYS A 97 -30.34 -0.92 -4.48
CA LYS A 97 -31.08 -1.42 -5.65
C LYS A 97 -30.21 -1.48 -6.92
N MET A 98 -28.99 -1.97 -6.80
CA MET A 98 -28.01 -1.98 -7.89
C MET A 98 -27.22 -3.29 -7.96
N TYR A 99 -26.70 -3.59 -9.15
CA TYR A 99 -25.75 -4.68 -9.35
C TYR A 99 -24.33 -4.13 -9.30
N LEU A 100 -23.46 -4.81 -8.55
CA LEU A 100 -22.04 -4.52 -8.50
C LEU A 100 -21.28 -5.70 -9.10
N THR A 101 -20.50 -5.44 -10.13
CA THR A 101 -19.62 -6.41 -10.76
C THR A 101 -18.18 -6.11 -10.36
N PHE A 102 -17.53 -7.05 -9.67
CA PHE A 102 -16.12 -6.97 -9.33
C PHE A 102 -15.28 -7.64 -10.40
N SER A 103 -14.31 -6.92 -10.96
CA SER A 103 -13.34 -7.47 -11.92
C SER A 103 -11.91 -7.14 -11.51
N ASN A 104 -10.98 -8.03 -11.83
CA ASN A 104 -9.56 -7.80 -11.60
C ASN A 104 -8.92 -7.14 -12.83
N ASP A 105 -8.31 -5.97 -12.63
CA ASP A 105 -7.43 -5.35 -13.62
C ASP A 105 -5.96 -5.50 -13.15
N PRO A 106 -5.05 -6.08 -13.97
CA PRO A 106 -3.66 -6.32 -13.59
C PRO A 106 -2.83 -5.04 -13.39
N VAL A 107 -3.35 -3.89 -13.80
CA VAL A 107 -2.71 -2.57 -13.68
C VAL A 107 -3.45 -1.70 -12.67
N LYS A 108 -4.79 -1.72 -12.70
CA LYS A 108 -5.62 -0.86 -11.87
C LYS A 108 -6.12 -1.55 -10.59
N GLY A 109 -5.90 -2.85 -10.41
CA GLY A 109 -6.45 -3.63 -9.30
C GLY A 109 -7.96 -3.84 -9.43
N ILE A 110 -8.62 -4.21 -8.33
CA ILE A 110 -10.07 -4.52 -8.34
C ILE A 110 -10.89 -3.30 -8.79
N GLN A 111 -11.60 -3.45 -9.91
CA GLN A 111 -12.60 -2.50 -10.39
C GLN A 111 -13.99 -2.97 -9.99
N VAL A 112 -14.86 -1.99 -9.76
CA VAL A 112 -16.28 -2.19 -9.52
C VAL A 112 -17.03 -1.48 -10.62
N THR A 113 -17.88 -2.23 -11.32
CA THR A 113 -18.86 -1.67 -12.25
C THR A 113 -20.22 -1.71 -11.58
N ALA A 114 -20.86 -0.56 -11.50
CA ALA A 114 -22.20 -0.43 -10.93
C ALA A 114 -23.23 -0.41 -12.05
N ASP A 115 -23.88 -1.55 -12.33
CA ASP A 115 -24.97 -1.59 -13.29
C ASP A 115 -26.30 -1.27 -12.59
N THR A 116 -27.01 -0.28 -13.13
CA THR A 116 -28.32 0.12 -12.61
C THR A 116 -29.39 -0.39 -13.56
N VAL A 117 -30.25 -1.28 -13.07
CA VAL A 117 -31.51 -1.63 -13.75
C VAL A 117 -32.47 -0.42 -13.84
N THR A 118 -32.11 0.75 -13.29
CA THR A 118 -32.76 2.05 -13.60
C THR A 118 -31.75 3.20 -13.63
N ALA A 119 -30.84 3.19 -14.61
CA ALA A 119 -29.93 4.30 -14.95
C ALA A 119 -30.63 5.67 -15.06
N GLU A 120 -31.90 5.68 -15.46
CA GLU A 120 -32.71 6.89 -15.70
C GLU A 120 -33.13 7.64 -14.43
N GLU A 121 -33.20 7.00 -13.25
CA GLU A 121 -33.76 7.63 -12.04
C GLU A 121 -32.75 8.50 -11.26
N ARG A 122 -31.45 8.44 -11.59
CA ARG A 122 -30.41 9.21 -10.89
C ARG A 122 -29.68 10.27 -11.73
N GLY A 123 -30.01 10.43 -13.01
CA GLY A 123 -29.37 11.44 -13.87
C GLY A 123 -27.86 11.23 -14.00
N LEU A 124 -27.38 9.98 -13.97
CA LEU A 124 -26.06 9.62 -14.45
C LEU A 124 -26.16 9.40 -15.96
N ASP A 125 -25.32 10.09 -16.74
CA ASP A 125 -25.32 10.01 -18.20
C ASP A 125 -24.85 8.63 -18.73
N ASP A 126 -24.26 7.77 -17.88
CA ASP A 126 -23.76 6.46 -18.29
C ASP A 126 -23.83 5.42 -17.13
N PRO A 127 -24.63 4.33 -17.26
CA PRO A 127 -24.75 3.27 -16.25
C PRO A 127 -23.57 2.31 -16.16
N ALA A 128 -22.50 2.51 -16.92
CA ALA A 128 -21.33 1.62 -16.97
C ALA A 128 -20.05 2.24 -16.36
N ALA A 129 -20.17 3.18 -15.42
CA ALA A 129 -19.00 3.85 -14.83
C ALA A 129 -18.18 2.89 -13.95
N GLU A 130 -17.01 2.47 -14.44
CA GLU A 130 -16.02 1.71 -13.67
C GLU A 130 -15.35 2.61 -12.62
N PHE A 131 -15.35 2.18 -11.36
CA PHE A 131 -14.60 2.84 -10.30
C PHE A 131 -13.73 1.85 -9.53
N PRO A 132 -12.55 2.29 -9.04
CA PRO A 132 -11.69 1.41 -8.25
C PRO A 132 -12.33 1.12 -6.89
N LEU A 133 -12.31 -0.14 -6.45
CA LEU A 133 -12.87 -0.57 -5.15
C LEU A 133 -12.26 0.20 -3.98
N VAL A 134 -10.97 0.51 -4.08
CA VAL A 134 -10.22 1.28 -3.09
C VAL A 134 -9.65 2.53 -3.74
N SER A 135 -9.71 3.65 -3.02
CA SER A 135 -9.30 4.95 -3.52
C SER A 135 -7.84 4.96 -3.99
N ALA A 136 -7.51 5.83 -4.94
CA ALA A 136 -6.13 6.02 -5.42
C ALA A 136 -5.14 6.39 -4.31
N ARG A 137 -5.61 6.96 -3.19
CA ARG A 137 -4.75 7.26 -2.02
C ARG A 137 -4.25 6.02 -1.30
N THR A 138 -4.98 4.91 -1.41
CA THR A 138 -4.62 3.59 -0.85
C THR A 138 -3.68 2.82 -1.78
N LYS A 139 -3.63 3.20 -3.07
CA LYS A 139 -2.75 2.63 -4.09
C LYS A 139 -1.44 3.41 -4.12
N THR A 140 -0.59 3.21 -3.12
CA THR A 140 0.74 3.83 -3.04
C THR A 140 1.79 2.95 -3.71
N ASP A 141 2.91 3.56 -4.13
CA ASP A 141 4.12 2.86 -4.62
C ASP A 141 3.93 1.83 -5.76
N GLY A 142 2.90 1.99 -6.57
CA GLY A 142 2.62 1.08 -7.70
C GLY A 142 2.14 -0.30 -7.23
N LEU A 143 1.44 -0.36 -6.10
CA LEU A 143 0.78 -1.55 -5.60
C LEU A 143 -0.63 -1.69 -6.17
N TYR A 144 -1.04 -2.92 -6.47
CA TYR A 144 -2.40 -3.26 -6.87
C TYR A 144 -2.89 -4.50 -6.10
N ASN A 145 -4.20 -4.60 -5.96
CA ASN A 145 -4.90 -5.70 -5.32
C ASN A 145 -5.62 -6.56 -6.36
N GLU A 146 -5.66 -7.86 -6.09
CA GLU A 146 -6.34 -8.87 -6.88
C GLU A 146 -7.18 -9.72 -5.93
N VAL A 147 -8.38 -10.09 -6.34
CA VAL A 147 -9.25 -11.00 -5.58
C VAL A 147 -9.43 -12.31 -6.35
N THR A 148 -9.24 -13.44 -5.68
CA THR A 148 -9.66 -14.73 -6.19
C THR A 148 -10.87 -15.18 -5.37
N TRP A 149 -11.90 -15.60 -6.06
CA TRP A 149 -13.15 -16.05 -5.47
C TRP A 149 -13.13 -17.57 -5.39
N ASP A 150 -13.47 -18.09 -4.22
CA ASP A 150 -13.73 -19.52 -4.02
C ASP A 150 -15.23 -19.77 -3.94
N ASP A 151 -15.61 -21.05 -3.93
CA ASP A 151 -17.02 -21.45 -3.96
C ASP A 151 -17.82 -20.90 -2.78
N CYS A 152 -19.02 -20.41 -3.08
CA CYS A 152 -19.91 -19.78 -2.10
C CYS A 152 -20.94 -20.81 -1.63
N GLU A 153 -20.67 -21.49 -0.51
CA GLU A 153 -21.61 -22.43 0.09
C GLU A 153 -22.40 -21.79 1.25
N ASN A 154 -23.71 -22.07 1.31
CA ASN A 154 -24.56 -21.77 2.47
C ASN A 154 -24.60 -20.29 2.90
N GLY A 155 -24.53 -19.35 1.95
CA GLY A 155 -24.53 -17.90 2.25
C GLY A 155 -23.22 -17.39 2.86
N GLN A 156 -22.13 -18.15 2.71
CA GLN A 156 -20.77 -17.71 3.01
C GLN A 156 -20.01 -17.45 1.71
N PHE A 157 -19.32 -16.31 1.67
CA PHE A 157 -18.37 -15.94 0.64
C PHE A 157 -16.97 -16.26 1.13
N LEU A 158 -16.24 -17.08 0.39
CA LEU A 158 -14.81 -17.27 0.58
C LEU A 158 -14.08 -16.53 -0.55
N PHE A 159 -13.17 -15.64 -0.18
CA PHE A 159 -12.33 -14.95 -1.14
C PHE A 159 -10.93 -14.73 -0.58
N THR A 160 -9.95 -14.67 -1.48
CA THR A 160 -8.57 -14.36 -1.14
C THR A 160 -8.16 -13.06 -1.80
N VAL A 161 -7.72 -12.09 -1.00
CA VAL A 161 -7.17 -10.83 -1.50
C VAL A 161 -5.65 -10.93 -1.51
N THR A 162 -5.04 -10.66 -2.65
CA THR A 162 -3.59 -10.64 -2.84
C THR A 162 -3.13 -9.27 -3.28
N VAL A 163 -2.08 -8.75 -2.67
CA VAL A 163 -1.43 -7.48 -3.03
C VAL A 163 -0.11 -7.73 -3.72
N ARG A 164 0.09 -7.09 -4.86
CA ARG A 164 1.26 -7.23 -5.74
C ARG A 164 1.79 -5.85 -6.13
N ALA A 165 3.06 -5.80 -6.52
CA ALA A 165 3.64 -4.61 -7.13
C ALA A 165 3.53 -4.70 -8.66
N VAL A 166 3.25 -3.58 -9.32
CA VAL A 166 3.18 -3.49 -10.79
C VAL A 166 4.52 -3.90 -11.39
N GLY A 167 4.49 -4.84 -12.33
CA GLY A 167 5.68 -5.37 -13.01
C GLY A 167 6.48 -6.41 -12.23
N ALA A 168 6.01 -6.81 -11.04
CA ALA A 168 6.60 -7.91 -10.29
C ALA A 168 6.14 -9.26 -10.89
N PRO A 169 6.97 -10.32 -10.85
CA PRO A 169 6.60 -11.64 -11.39
C PRO A 169 5.33 -12.19 -10.71
N ALA A 170 4.58 -13.03 -11.43
CA ALA A 170 3.29 -13.58 -10.98
C ALA A 170 3.35 -14.38 -9.66
N ASP A 171 4.54 -14.77 -9.20
CA ASP A 171 4.74 -15.46 -7.92
C ASP A 171 5.13 -14.52 -6.76
N SER A 172 5.39 -13.25 -7.05
CA SER A 172 5.74 -12.26 -6.03
C SER A 172 4.47 -11.62 -5.44
N GLN A 173 4.11 -12.09 -4.25
CA GLN A 173 3.04 -11.52 -3.44
C GLN A 173 3.65 -10.78 -2.26
N LEU A 174 3.18 -9.56 -2.00
CA LEU A 174 3.65 -8.76 -0.86
C LEU A 174 2.84 -9.05 0.39
N ALA A 175 1.54 -9.27 0.21
CA ALA A 175 0.62 -9.70 1.26
C ALA A 175 -0.53 -10.48 0.60
N SER A 176 -1.03 -11.51 1.28
CA SER A 176 -2.21 -12.26 0.84
C SER A 176 -2.97 -12.72 2.07
N GLN A 177 -4.30 -12.66 2.01
CA GLN A 177 -5.17 -13.11 3.08
C GLN A 177 -6.48 -13.66 2.53
N ALA A 178 -6.82 -14.87 2.96
CA ALA A 178 -8.12 -15.50 2.74
C ALA A 178 -9.10 -15.07 3.85
N VAL A 179 -10.32 -14.73 3.45
CA VAL A 179 -11.37 -14.23 4.34
C VAL A 179 -12.69 -14.92 4.04
N VAL A 180 -13.41 -15.29 5.10
CA VAL A 180 -14.77 -15.84 5.01
C VAL A 180 -15.74 -14.78 5.52
N VAL A 181 -16.75 -14.45 4.72
CA VAL A 181 -17.79 -13.47 5.06
C VAL A 181 -19.16 -14.12 4.93
N GLN A 182 -19.97 -14.01 5.98
CA GLN A 182 -21.35 -14.49 5.95
C GLN A 182 -22.29 -13.35 5.55
N SER A 183 -23.16 -13.58 4.55
CA SER A 183 -24.21 -12.62 4.19
C SER A 183 -25.25 -12.51 5.31
N MET A 184 -25.81 -11.31 5.51
CA MET A 184 -26.92 -11.08 6.44
C MET A 184 -28.29 -11.42 5.83
N VAL A 185 -28.36 -11.64 4.52
CA VAL A 185 -29.60 -11.91 3.79
C VAL A 185 -29.60 -13.37 3.33
N THR A 186 -30.76 -14.03 3.40
CA THR A 186 -30.92 -15.39 2.86
C THR A 186 -30.63 -15.37 1.37
N GLN A 187 -29.46 -15.87 0.98
CA GLN A 187 -28.97 -15.77 -0.37
C GLN A 187 -29.87 -16.59 -1.32
N THR A 188 -30.38 -15.94 -2.36
CA THR A 188 -31.08 -16.62 -3.47
C THR A 188 -30.21 -16.55 -4.71
N ALA A 189 -30.05 -17.68 -5.40
CA ALA A 189 -29.35 -17.72 -6.68
C ALA A 189 -30.05 -16.82 -7.71
N PHE A 190 -29.30 -16.36 -8.71
CA PHE A 190 -29.88 -15.71 -9.89
C PHE A 190 -30.66 -16.76 -10.69
N ASP A 191 -31.97 -16.52 -10.87
CA ASP A 191 -32.86 -17.30 -11.76
C ASP A 191 -32.78 -16.77 -13.20
#